data_AF-A0A9W9GHI1-F1
#
_entry.id   AF-A0A9W9GHI1-F1
#
_cell.length_a   1.000
_cell.length_b   1.000
_cell.length_c   1.000
_cell.angle_alpha   90.00
_cell.angle_beta   90.00
_cell.angle_gamma   90.00
#
_symmetry.space_group_name_H-M   'P 1'
#
loop_
_entity.id
_entity.type
_entity.pdbx_description
1 polymer ?
#
loop_
_entity_poly.entity_id
_entity_poly.type
_entity_poly.pdbx_seq_one_letter_code
_entity_poly.pdbx_strand_id
1 'polypeptide(L)'
;MNPPQTVANDFYPYWPGDSPPIPTEAQIDEILRPIRPEALRTYACNTCAEKGLWLRLCYTDEEAHNSLWADNEDAEWVTYDGVVLDDESIFGGLDLQGALEILPERVTNEALDIERRDNELREILAAQRESPDPSAENYSDELKEELARRKTERDENPLLRYGLYHAECVVTHIYVEDEVVINGGGVLHVFLDDRGNVVRQWRVQNDGSEDNYDGAWFERLWKDNFSYAFGEIGPAYHEGGSRGPSYTL
;
A
#
# COMPACT_ATOMS: atom_id res chain seq x y z
N MET A 1 -30.90 38.32 14.37
CA MET A 1 -29.59 37.74 14.02
C MET A 1 -29.83 36.26 13.86
N ASN A 2 -29.74 35.74 12.64
CA ASN A 2 -29.79 34.30 12.41
C ASN A 2 -28.43 33.71 12.77
N PRO A 3 -28.38 32.52 13.41
CA PRO A 3 -27.11 31.84 13.66
C PRO A 3 -26.43 31.49 12.33
N PRO A 4 -25.09 31.38 12.31
CA PRO A 4 -24.36 30.99 11.11
C PRO A 4 -24.82 29.58 10.71
N GLN A 5 -25.21 29.42 9.44
CA GLN A 5 -25.37 28.10 8.86
C GLN A 5 -24.01 27.41 8.87
N THR A 6 -23.91 26.34 9.65
CA THR A 6 -22.83 25.35 9.54
C THR A 6 -22.90 24.79 8.13
N VAL A 7 -21.96 25.20 7.29
CA VAL A 7 -21.73 24.54 6.00
C VAL A 7 -21.24 23.15 6.37
N ALA A 8 -22.03 22.12 6.05
CA ALA A 8 -21.56 20.75 6.13
C ALA A 8 -20.33 20.64 5.21
N ASN A 9 -19.19 20.32 5.80
CA ASN A 9 -17.96 19.99 5.07
C ASN A 9 -18.16 18.60 4.45
N ASP A 10 -18.94 18.51 3.37
CA ASP A 10 -19.16 17.28 2.60
C ASP A 10 -17.93 16.88 1.74
N PHE A 11 -16.77 17.54 1.95
CA PHE A 11 -15.55 17.37 1.15
C PHE A 11 -14.50 16.43 1.76
N TYR A 12 -14.71 15.94 2.98
CA TYR A 12 -13.73 15.08 3.65
C TYR A 12 -14.31 13.67 3.89
N PRO A 13 -13.84 12.64 3.17
CA PRO A 13 -14.32 11.25 3.34
C PRO A 13 -13.87 10.60 4.64
N TYR A 14 -12.94 11.22 5.38
CA TYR A 14 -12.32 10.66 6.57
C TYR A 14 -12.61 11.54 7.78
N TRP A 15 -13.46 11.05 8.70
CA TRP A 15 -13.55 11.62 10.04
C TRP A 15 -12.59 10.87 10.97
N PRO A 16 -11.69 11.56 11.70
CA PRO A 16 -10.94 10.93 12.78
C PRO A 16 -11.94 10.42 13.85
N GLY A 17 -12.15 9.10 13.87
CA GLY A 17 -13.16 8.45 14.73
C GLY A 17 -13.56 7.04 14.29
N ASP A 18 -13.39 6.71 13.01
CA ASP A 18 -13.80 5.40 12.47
C ASP A 18 -12.70 4.33 12.50
N SER A 19 -11.57 4.54 13.20
CA SER A 19 -10.47 3.55 13.35
C SER A 19 -10.98 2.16 13.74
N PRO A 20 -10.58 1.07 13.03
CA PRO A 20 -10.83 -0.27 13.50
C PRO A 20 -10.22 -0.29 14.89
N PRO A 21 -10.98 -0.77 15.87
CA PRO A 21 -10.51 -0.75 17.22
C PRO A 21 -9.18 -1.49 17.23
N ILE A 22 -8.12 -0.79 17.67
CA ILE A 22 -6.89 -1.46 18.10
C ILE A 22 -7.35 -2.60 19.01
N PRO A 23 -6.92 -3.85 18.76
CA PRO A 23 -7.36 -4.97 19.56
C PRO A 23 -7.20 -4.64 21.05
N THR A 24 -8.27 -4.85 21.81
CA THR A 24 -8.23 -4.66 23.27
C THR A 24 -7.22 -5.63 23.88
N GLU A 25 -6.66 -5.30 25.05
CA GLU A 25 -5.78 -6.22 25.78
C GLU A 25 -6.43 -7.61 25.97
N ALA A 26 -7.74 -7.68 26.19
CA ALA A 26 -8.46 -8.94 26.28
C ALA A 26 -8.46 -9.72 24.94
N GLN A 27 -8.69 -9.07 23.81
CA GLN A 27 -8.59 -9.72 22.49
C GLN A 27 -7.16 -10.19 22.20
N ILE A 28 -6.16 -9.39 22.58
CA ILE A 28 -4.75 -9.78 22.48
C ILE A 28 -4.48 -11.02 23.33
N ASP A 29 -4.96 -11.04 24.57
CA ASP A 29 -4.61 -12.05 25.55
C ASP A 29 -5.37 -13.36 25.34
N GLU A 30 -6.64 -13.28 24.97
CA GLU A 30 -7.56 -14.41 24.90
C GLU A 30 -7.70 -14.99 23.48
N ILE A 31 -7.46 -14.20 22.43
CA ILE A 31 -7.61 -14.63 21.03
C ILE A 31 -6.24 -14.71 20.34
N LEU A 32 -5.49 -13.61 20.34
CA LEU A 32 -4.27 -13.51 19.53
C LEU A 32 -3.08 -14.25 20.15
N ARG A 33 -2.84 -14.14 21.45
CA ARG A 33 -1.74 -14.84 22.14
C ARG A 33 -1.81 -16.36 21.97
N PRO A 34 -2.96 -17.04 22.12
CA PRO A 34 -3.04 -18.49 21.90
C PRO A 34 -2.65 -18.92 20.48
N ILE A 35 -2.97 -18.09 19.48
CA ILE A 35 -2.69 -18.37 18.07
C ILE A 35 -1.23 -18.02 17.72
N ARG A 36 -0.64 -17.03 18.40
CA ARG A 36 0.73 -16.58 18.16
C ARG A 36 1.74 -17.32 19.05
N PRO A 37 2.70 -18.07 18.49
CA PRO A 37 3.90 -18.48 19.21
C PRO A 37 4.68 -17.24 19.70
N GLU A 38 5.56 -17.46 20.69
CA GLU A 38 6.32 -16.39 21.36
C GLU A 38 7.13 -15.52 20.38
N ALA A 39 7.68 -16.13 19.32
CA ALA A 39 8.40 -15.41 18.27
C ALA A 39 7.50 -14.38 17.55
N LEU A 40 6.28 -14.77 17.14
CA LEU A 40 5.33 -13.87 16.48
C LEU A 40 4.84 -12.75 17.40
N ARG A 41 4.76 -13.00 18.71
CA ARG A 41 4.44 -11.95 19.69
C ARG A 41 5.54 -10.88 19.76
N THR A 42 6.80 -11.28 19.62
CA THR A 42 7.92 -10.34 19.58
C THR A 42 7.85 -9.45 18.34
N TYR A 43 7.47 -10.03 17.19
CA TYR A 43 7.27 -9.26 15.96
C TYR A 43 6.08 -8.31 16.05
N ALA A 44 4.94 -8.74 16.63
CA ALA A 44 3.77 -7.87 16.84
C ALA A 44 4.10 -6.58 17.60
N CYS A 45 5.05 -6.66 18.54
CA CYS A 45 5.52 -5.51 19.31
C CYS A 45 6.54 -4.63 18.57
N ASN A 46 7.04 -5.06 17.42
CA ASN A 46 8.15 -4.45 16.68
C ASN A 46 7.83 -4.22 15.19
N THR A 47 6.55 -4.17 14.82
CA THR A 47 6.08 -3.91 13.46
C THR A 47 6.08 -2.41 13.13
N CYS A 48 7.22 -1.72 13.23
CA CYS A 48 7.30 -0.37 12.68
C CYS A 48 7.14 -0.41 11.16
N ALA A 49 6.54 0.63 10.59
CA ALA A 49 6.38 0.81 9.14
C ALA A 49 7.71 0.73 8.39
N GLU A 50 8.81 1.05 9.06
CA GLU A 50 10.16 1.16 8.49
C GLU A 50 10.80 -0.18 8.12
N LYS A 51 10.22 -1.31 8.55
CA LYS A 51 10.72 -2.64 8.24
C LYS A 51 9.88 -3.30 7.16
N GLY A 52 10.53 -3.81 6.12
CA GLY A 52 9.91 -4.71 5.15
C GLY A 52 9.34 -5.95 5.82
N LEU A 53 8.30 -6.49 5.21
CA LEU A 53 7.63 -7.69 5.67
C LEU A 53 7.56 -8.67 4.53
N TRP A 54 8.11 -9.87 4.73
CA TRP A 54 7.86 -11.03 3.88
C TRP A 54 6.78 -11.88 4.53
N LEU A 55 5.75 -12.25 3.78
CA LEU A 55 4.67 -13.12 4.23
C LEU A 55 4.54 -14.29 3.26
N ARG A 56 4.79 -15.50 3.75
CA ARG A 56 4.57 -16.72 2.98
C ARG A 56 3.19 -17.30 3.27
N LEU A 57 2.39 -17.45 2.21
CA LEU A 57 1.05 -18.04 2.27
C LEU A 57 1.00 -19.41 1.56
N CYS A 58 1.87 -19.65 0.58
CA CYS A 58 1.93 -20.89 -0.19
C CYS A 58 3.17 -21.73 0.17
N TYR A 59 2.92 -22.98 0.56
CA TYR A 59 3.92 -23.93 1.05
C TYR A 59 4.05 -25.18 0.17
N THR A 60 3.47 -25.16 -1.04
CA THR A 60 3.36 -26.36 -1.88
C THR A 60 4.65 -26.76 -2.58
N ASP A 61 5.63 -25.85 -2.69
CA ASP A 61 6.90 -26.07 -3.37
C ASP A 61 8.04 -25.34 -2.64
N GLU A 62 8.86 -26.12 -1.93
CA GLU A 62 10.03 -25.60 -1.21
C GLU A 62 11.19 -25.24 -2.14
N GLU A 63 11.33 -25.89 -3.30
CA GLU A 63 12.41 -25.57 -4.24
C GLU A 63 12.17 -24.19 -4.86
N ALA A 64 10.92 -23.91 -5.24
CA ALA A 64 10.50 -22.59 -5.71
C ALA A 64 10.68 -21.52 -4.64
N HIS A 65 10.28 -21.78 -3.39
CA HIS A 65 10.52 -20.87 -2.26
C HIS A 65 12.01 -20.54 -2.10
N ASN A 66 12.89 -21.54 -2.07
CA ASN A 66 14.33 -21.32 -1.91
C ASN A 66 14.93 -20.50 -3.06
N SER A 67 14.46 -20.72 -4.30
CA SER A 67 14.88 -19.91 -5.45
C SER A 67 14.42 -18.46 -5.31
N LEU A 68 13.15 -18.25 -4.93
CA LEU A 68 12.59 -16.91 -4.72
C LEU A 68 13.27 -16.17 -3.56
N TRP A 69 13.62 -16.89 -2.50
CA TRP A 69 14.35 -16.30 -1.37
C TRP A 69 15.76 -15.88 -1.78
N ALA A 70 16.45 -16.66 -2.63
CA ALA A 70 17.72 -16.25 -3.21
C ALA A 70 17.58 -14.98 -4.08
N ASP A 71 16.49 -14.87 -4.86
CA ASP A 71 16.18 -13.64 -5.60
C ASP A 71 15.97 -12.44 -4.66
N ASN A 72 15.30 -12.63 -3.51
CA ASN A 72 15.17 -11.60 -2.49
C ASN A 72 16.54 -11.20 -1.90
N GLU A 73 17.45 -12.14 -1.66
CA GLU A 73 18.79 -11.85 -1.15
C GLU A 73 19.61 -11.00 -2.14
N ASP A 74 19.39 -11.18 -3.45
CA ASP A 74 20.04 -10.39 -4.50
C ASP A 74 19.38 -9.00 -4.69
N ALA A 75 18.05 -8.93 -4.68
CA ALA A 75 17.29 -7.69 -4.92
C ALA A 75 17.06 -6.83 -3.66
N GLU A 76 17.27 -7.42 -2.48
CA GLU A 76 17.02 -6.82 -1.17
C GLU A 76 15.59 -6.27 -1.01
N TRP A 77 14.56 -6.98 -1.53
CA TRP A 77 13.17 -6.55 -1.35
C TRP A 77 12.80 -6.45 0.13
N VAL A 78 13.23 -7.43 0.92
CA VAL A 78 13.26 -7.39 2.39
C VAL A 78 14.69 -7.66 2.84
N THR A 79 15.24 -6.74 3.62
CA THR A 79 16.62 -6.77 4.12
C THR A 79 16.75 -7.59 5.41
N TYR A 80 17.97 -7.69 5.94
CA TYR A 80 18.27 -8.39 7.21
C TYR A 80 17.54 -7.83 8.44
N ASP A 81 17.07 -6.58 8.39
CA ASP A 81 16.28 -5.94 9.46
C ASP A 81 14.77 -6.16 9.30
N GLY A 82 14.35 -6.72 8.16
CA GLY A 82 12.97 -7.02 7.84
C GLY A 82 12.40 -8.16 8.68
N VAL A 83 11.06 -8.28 8.63
CA VAL A 83 10.32 -9.33 9.33
C VAL A 83 9.92 -10.39 8.32
N VAL A 84 10.23 -11.66 8.62
CA VAL A 84 9.86 -12.80 7.78
C VAL A 84 8.82 -13.65 8.51
N LEU A 85 7.62 -13.68 7.96
CA LEU A 85 6.49 -14.48 8.42
C LEU A 85 6.43 -15.75 7.57
N ASP A 86 7.19 -16.74 8.00
CA ASP A 86 7.28 -18.05 7.36
C ASP A 86 6.98 -19.17 8.37
N ASP A 87 5.69 -19.48 8.52
CA ASP A 87 5.21 -20.58 9.36
C ASP A 87 3.93 -21.18 8.77
N GLU A 88 4.05 -22.34 8.12
CA GLU A 88 2.93 -23.05 7.49
C GLU A 88 1.80 -23.34 8.48
N SER A 89 2.11 -23.63 9.74
CA SER A 89 1.11 -23.99 10.74
C SER A 89 0.19 -22.83 11.13
N ILE A 90 0.59 -21.61 10.79
CA ILE A 90 -0.09 -20.36 11.15
C ILE A 90 -0.65 -19.69 9.91
N PHE A 91 0.14 -19.56 8.86
CA PHE A 91 -0.21 -18.80 7.66
C PHE A 91 -0.60 -19.68 6.46
N GLY A 92 -0.28 -20.98 6.51
CA GLY A 92 -0.56 -21.91 5.43
C GLY A 92 -2.05 -21.97 5.09
N GLY A 93 -2.38 -21.67 3.83
CA GLY A 93 -3.76 -21.70 3.32
C GLY A 93 -4.62 -20.50 3.73
N LEU A 94 -4.05 -19.49 4.39
CA LEU A 94 -4.71 -18.20 4.57
C LEU A 94 -4.58 -17.33 3.33
N ASP A 95 -5.52 -16.41 3.16
CA ASP A 95 -5.34 -15.26 2.30
C ASP A 95 -4.67 -14.11 3.07
N LEU A 96 -4.31 -13.04 2.36
CA LEU A 96 -3.68 -11.86 2.95
C LEU A 96 -4.51 -11.29 4.10
N GLN A 97 -5.84 -11.23 3.96
CA GLN A 97 -6.70 -10.67 4.99
C GLN A 97 -6.65 -11.51 6.27
N GLY A 98 -6.77 -12.84 6.16
CA GLY A 98 -6.66 -13.75 7.29
C GLY A 98 -5.30 -13.65 7.99
N ALA A 99 -4.21 -13.47 7.23
CA ALA A 99 -2.89 -13.25 7.80
C ALA A 99 -2.78 -11.90 8.55
N LEU A 100 -3.38 -10.83 8.01
CA LEU A 100 -3.45 -9.53 8.69
C LEU A 100 -4.30 -9.57 9.97
N GLU A 101 -5.33 -10.42 10.04
CA GLU A 101 -6.11 -10.63 11.28
C GLU A 101 -5.29 -11.33 12.38
N ILE A 102 -4.28 -12.12 12.01
CA ILE A 102 -3.33 -12.70 12.96
C ILE A 102 -2.34 -11.65 13.47
N LEU A 103 -2.06 -10.58 12.71
CA LEU A 103 -1.11 -9.53 13.09
C LEU A 103 -1.63 -8.10 12.79
N PRO A 104 -2.79 -7.69 13.35
CA PRO A 104 -3.38 -6.37 13.10
C PRO A 104 -2.45 -5.21 13.47
N GLU A 105 -1.54 -5.42 14.43
CA GLU A 105 -0.55 -4.43 14.86
C GLU A 105 0.34 -3.94 13.71
N ARG A 106 0.49 -4.73 12.63
CA ARG A 106 1.20 -4.31 11.43
C ARG A 106 0.60 -3.07 10.79
N VAL A 107 -0.71 -2.89 10.86
CA VAL A 107 -1.43 -1.75 10.26
C VAL A 107 -1.93 -0.77 11.32
N THR A 108 -2.28 -1.24 12.52
CA THR A 108 -2.89 -0.38 13.55
C THR A 108 -1.89 0.44 14.36
N ASN A 109 -0.60 0.09 14.34
CA ASN A 109 0.43 0.83 15.10
C ASN A 109 0.86 2.12 14.41
N GLU A 110 0.58 2.26 13.12
CA GLU A 110 1.06 3.36 12.30
C GLU A 110 -0.10 4.30 11.96
N ALA A 111 0.05 5.57 12.34
CA ALA A 111 -0.97 6.57 12.10
C ALA A 111 -0.80 7.18 10.71
N LEU A 112 -1.91 7.27 9.99
CA LEU A 112 -1.98 8.00 8.73
C LEU A 112 -1.70 9.49 8.92
N ASP A 113 -0.82 10.07 8.11
CA ASP A 113 -0.60 11.52 8.05
C ASP A 113 -1.73 12.20 7.27
N ILE A 114 -2.80 12.52 7.99
CA ILE A 114 -4.04 13.12 7.44
C ILE A 114 -3.74 14.45 6.76
N GLU A 115 -2.89 15.30 7.36
CA GLU A 115 -2.60 16.63 6.82
C GLU A 115 -1.90 16.52 5.45
N ARG A 116 -0.90 15.65 5.37
CA ARG A 116 -0.15 15.45 4.12
C ARG A 116 -1.01 14.82 3.03
N ARG A 117 -1.79 13.79 3.37
CA ARG A 117 -2.78 13.19 2.46
C ARG A 117 -3.76 14.23 1.92
N ASP A 118 -4.30 15.06 2.80
CA ASP A 118 -5.29 16.07 2.41
C ASP A 118 -4.66 17.19 1.58
N ASN A 119 -3.39 17.54 1.83
CA ASN A 119 -2.63 18.48 1.00
C ASN A 119 -2.46 17.93 -0.41
N GLU A 120 -2.03 16.68 -0.58
CA GLU A 120 -1.90 16.05 -1.91
C GLU A 120 -3.22 16.01 -2.66
N LEU A 121 -4.34 15.71 -1.98
CA LEU A 121 -5.66 15.77 -2.61
C LEU A 121 -5.97 17.18 -3.11
N ARG A 122 -5.67 18.23 -2.33
CA ARG A 122 -5.90 19.61 -2.75
C ARG A 122 -5.04 20.00 -3.96
N GLU A 123 -3.77 19.60 -3.98
CA GLU A 123 -2.87 19.84 -5.11
C GLU A 123 -3.38 19.16 -6.39
N ILE A 124 -3.80 17.90 -6.30
CA ILE A 124 -4.40 17.16 -7.44
C ILE A 124 -5.65 17.88 -7.96
N LEU A 125 -6.54 18.32 -7.07
CA LEU A 125 -7.77 19.03 -7.45
C LEU A 125 -7.49 20.43 -8.01
N ALA A 126 -6.44 21.11 -7.54
CA ALA A 126 -6.01 22.41 -8.05
C ALA A 126 -5.44 22.27 -9.47
N ALA A 127 -4.54 21.30 -9.70
CA ALA A 127 -3.94 21.03 -11.01
C ALA A 127 -4.99 20.68 -12.08
N GLN A 128 -6.12 20.08 -11.70
CA GLN A 128 -7.23 19.82 -12.64
C GLN A 128 -7.95 21.09 -13.12
N ARG A 129 -7.85 22.18 -12.37
CA ARG A 129 -8.46 23.48 -12.71
C ARG A 129 -7.51 24.36 -13.51
N GLU A 130 -6.23 24.03 -13.54
CA GLU A 130 -5.23 24.81 -14.27
C GLU A 130 -5.29 24.57 -15.77
N SER A 131 -5.10 25.65 -16.53
CA SER A 131 -4.99 25.62 -17.99
C SER A 131 -3.68 24.93 -18.41
N PRO A 132 -3.59 24.32 -19.60
CA PRO A 132 -2.37 23.69 -20.08
C PRO A 132 -1.15 24.60 -19.94
N ASP A 133 -0.02 24.03 -19.51
CA ASP A 133 1.25 24.75 -19.36
C ASP A 133 1.63 25.42 -20.69
N PRO A 134 1.72 26.76 -20.74
CA PRO A 134 2.10 27.48 -21.95
C PRO A 134 3.52 27.14 -22.45
N SER A 135 4.35 26.47 -21.64
CA SER A 135 5.68 25.99 -22.02
C SER A 135 5.68 24.64 -22.75
N ALA A 136 4.55 23.91 -22.77
CA ALA A 136 4.44 22.56 -23.33
C ALA A 136 4.76 22.51 -24.84
N GLU A 137 4.64 23.63 -25.57
CA GLU A 137 5.04 23.73 -26.98
C GLU A 137 6.55 23.46 -27.18
N ASN A 138 7.38 23.75 -26.16
CA ASN A 138 8.84 23.60 -26.21
C ASN A 138 9.34 22.20 -25.78
N TYR A 139 8.46 21.29 -25.39
CA TYR A 139 8.87 19.94 -25.01
C TYR A 139 9.38 19.14 -26.22
N SER A 140 10.29 18.18 -25.96
CA SER A 140 10.73 17.23 -26.98
C SER A 140 9.56 16.38 -27.46
N ASP A 141 9.64 15.86 -28.70
CA ASP A 141 8.59 15.03 -29.28
C ASP A 141 8.36 13.74 -28.46
N GLU A 142 9.44 13.16 -27.93
CA GLU A 142 9.39 11.99 -27.02
C GLU A 142 8.62 12.30 -25.72
N LEU A 143 8.89 13.45 -25.09
CA LEU A 143 8.18 13.86 -23.89
C LEU A 143 6.70 14.17 -24.18
N LYS A 144 6.40 14.75 -25.34
CA LYS A 144 5.02 15.02 -25.78
C LYS A 144 4.25 13.72 -26.01
N GLU A 145 4.86 12.73 -26.64
CA GLU A 145 4.26 11.41 -26.87
C GLU A 145 3.97 10.70 -25.54
N GLU A 146 4.93 10.70 -24.61
CA GLU A 146 4.76 10.12 -23.28
C GLU A 146 3.65 10.83 -22.47
N LEU A 147 3.60 12.17 -22.50
CA LEU A 147 2.53 12.92 -21.84
C LEU A 147 1.16 12.64 -22.47
N ALA A 148 1.07 12.49 -23.80
CA ALA A 148 -0.16 12.14 -24.48
C ALA A 148 -0.64 10.71 -24.15
N ARG A 149 0.29 9.75 -24.08
CA ARG A 149 0.02 8.39 -23.63
C ARG A 149 -0.54 8.37 -22.21
N ARG A 150 0.14 9.02 -21.25
CA ARG A 150 -0.32 9.13 -19.87
C ARG A 150 -1.66 9.83 -19.73
N LYS A 151 -1.91 10.86 -20.54
CA LYS A 151 -3.21 11.52 -20.58
C LYS A 151 -4.30 10.54 -20.99
N THR A 152 -4.04 9.73 -22.01
CA THR A 152 -4.99 8.72 -22.51
C THR A 152 -5.26 7.68 -21.42
N GLU A 153 -4.22 7.15 -20.77
CA GLU A 153 -4.35 6.21 -19.64
C GLU A 153 -5.15 6.80 -18.48
N ARG A 154 -4.95 8.08 -18.16
CA ARG A 154 -5.70 8.82 -17.12
C ARG A 154 -7.13 9.17 -17.53
N ASP A 155 -7.42 9.23 -18.82
CA ASP A 155 -8.78 9.44 -19.33
C ASP A 155 -9.55 8.11 -19.31
N GLU A 156 -8.87 6.98 -19.55
CA GLU A 156 -9.43 5.63 -19.45
C GLU A 156 -9.62 5.18 -17.99
N ASN A 157 -8.66 5.52 -17.11
CA ASN A 157 -8.74 5.27 -15.67
C ASN A 157 -8.45 6.56 -14.88
N PRO A 158 -9.49 7.36 -14.56
CA PRO A 158 -9.37 8.60 -13.80
C PRO A 158 -8.71 8.43 -12.42
N LEU A 159 -8.80 7.24 -11.82
CA LEU A 159 -8.21 6.96 -10.50
C LEU A 159 -6.68 7.02 -10.52
N LEU A 160 -6.04 6.86 -11.69
CA LEU A 160 -4.59 6.98 -11.84
C LEU A 160 -4.07 8.38 -11.51
N ARG A 161 -4.93 9.40 -11.62
CA ARG A 161 -4.60 10.79 -11.24
C ARG A 161 -4.40 10.95 -9.73
N TYR A 162 -4.93 10.02 -8.94
CA TYR A 162 -4.86 10.04 -7.48
C TYR A 162 -3.69 9.21 -6.93
N GLY A 163 -2.70 8.88 -7.78
CA GLY A 163 -1.51 8.12 -7.39
C GLY A 163 -0.83 8.66 -6.13
N LEU A 164 -0.48 9.95 -6.11
CA LEU A 164 0.17 10.56 -4.94
C LEU A 164 -0.73 10.60 -3.70
N TYR A 165 -2.04 10.85 -3.86
CA TYR A 165 -3.00 10.74 -2.77
C TYR A 165 -3.03 9.31 -2.20
N HIS A 166 -3.07 8.29 -3.05
CA HIS A 166 -2.98 6.89 -2.64
C HIS A 166 -1.66 6.64 -1.90
N ALA A 167 -0.53 7.15 -2.40
CA ALA A 167 0.77 6.99 -1.73
C ALA A 167 0.77 7.61 -0.32
N GLU A 168 0.13 8.75 -0.11
CA GLU A 168 -0.02 9.32 1.23
C GLU A 168 -0.98 8.55 2.13
N CYS A 169 -1.81 7.66 1.58
CA CYS A 169 -2.68 6.78 2.36
C CYS A 169 -1.97 5.52 2.89
N VAL A 170 -0.80 5.20 2.37
CA VAL A 170 -0.05 3.99 2.75
C VAL A 170 0.66 4.22 4.07
N VAL A 171 0.51 3.29 5.01
CA VAL A 171 1.26 3.25 6.27
C VAL A 171 2.29 2.14 6.30
N THR A 172 2.12 1.09 5.49
CA THR A 172 3.05 -0.05 5.47
C THR A 172 2.95 -0.84 4.16
N HIS A 173 3.92 -1.74 3.92
CA HIS A 173 3.91 -2.66 2.79
C HIS A 173 4.27 -4.09 3.21
N ILE A 174 3.92 -5.04 2.34
CA ILE A 174 4.17 -6.48 2.52
C ILE A 174 4.51 -7.10 1.15
N TYR A 175 5.55 -7.91 1.11
CA TYR A 175 5.82 -8.86 0.03
C TYR A 175 5.16 -10.19 0.37
N VAL A 176 4.30 -10.68 -0.52
CA VAL A 176 3.49 -11.87 -0.32
C VAL A 176 3.94 -12.95 -1.29
N GLU A 177 4.36 -14.08 -0.72
CA GLU A 177 4.64 -15.32 -1.43
C GLU A 177 3.38 -16.19 -1.44
N ASP A 178 2.61 -16.06 -2.52
CA ASP A 178 1.37 -16.80 -2.77
C ASP A 178 1.52 -17.88 -3.86
N GLU A 179 0.42 -18.57 -4.19
CA GLU A 179 0.43 -19.61 -5.22
C GLU A 179 0.88 -19.08 -6.59
N VAL A 180 0.66 -17.79 -6.90
CA VAL A 180 1.01 -17.22 -8.19
C VAL A 180 2.53 -17.12 -8.34
N VAL A 181 3.26 -16.64 -7.33
CA VAL A 181 4.73 -16.54 -7.42
C VAL A 181 5.38 -17.91 -7.48
N ILE A 182 4.87 -18.89 -6.72
CA ILE A 182 5.37 -20.27 -6.73
C ILE A 182 5.23 -20.91 -8.12
N ASN A 183 4.21 -20.54 -8.89
CA ASN A 183 4.00 -21.01 -10.26
C ASN A 183 4.72 -20.15 -11.33
N GLY A 184 5.74 -19.38 -10.94
CA GLY A 184 6.55 -18.57 -11.85
C GLY A 184 5.99 -17.19 -12.17
N GLY A 185 4.99 -16.73 -11.41
CA GLY A 185 4.59 -15.33 -11.39
C GLY A 185 5.55 -14.47 -10.58
N GLY A 186 5.32 -13.15 -10.54
CA GLY A 186 6.07 -12.25 -9.67
C GLY A 186 5.61 -12.30 -8.21
N VAL A 187 6.48 -11.90 -7.28
CA VAL A 187 6.11 -11.71 -5.86
C VAL A 187 5.09 -10.59 -5.75
N LEU A 188 4.04 -10.77 -4.94
CA LEU A 188 3.03 -9.72 -4.79
C LEU A 188 3.52 -8.68 -3.79
N HIS A 189 3.68 -7.45 -4.24
CA HIS A 189 3.94 -6.32 -3.36
C HIS A 189 2.63 -5.58 -3.07
N VAL A 190 2.28 -5.47 -1.80
CA VAL A 190 1.03 -4.89 -1.33
C VAL A 190 1.30 -3.70 -0.43
N PHE A 191 0.61 -2.58 -0.69
CA PHE A 191 0.66 -1.36 0.09
C PHE A 191 -0.65 -1.21 0.86
N LEU A 192 -0.56 -1.00 2.17
CA LEU A 192 -1.70 -1.03 3.08
C LEU A 192 -1.90 0.32 3.77
N ASP A 193 -3.16 0.68 4.01
CA ASP A 193 -3.53 1.84 4.83
C ASP A 193 -3.56 1.50 6.34
N ASP A 194 -3.91 2.48 7.19
CA ASP A 194 -4.03 2.37 8.65
C ASP A 194 -5.08 1.35 9.13
N ARG A 195 -5.67 0.58 8.21
CA ARG A 195 -6.78 -0.37 8.40
C ARG A 195 -6.53 -1.72 7.79
N GLY A 196 -5.43 -1.89 7.06
CA GLY A 196 -5.17 -3.08 6.26
C GLY A 196 -6.00 -3.17 4.99
N ASN A 197 -6.60 -2.08 4.52
CA ASN A 197 -7.10 -2.06 3.14
C ASN A 197 -5.90 -1.99 2.20
N VAL A 198 -5.96 -2.77 1.12
CA VAL A 198 -5.06 -2.59 -0.01
C VAL A 198 -5.29 -1.19 -0.60
N VAL A 199 -4.22 -0.40 -0.65
CA VAL A 199 -4.18 0.87 -1.36
C VAL A 199 -3.84 0.60 -2.83
N ARG A 200 -2.71 -0.08 -3.03
CA ARG A 200 -2.26 -0.58 -4.33
C ARG A 200 -1.50 -1.89 -4.16
N GLN A 201 -1.46 -2.68 -5.22
CA GLN A 201 -0.66 -3.90 -5.28
C GLN A 201 -0.17 -4.19 -6.70
N TRP A 202 0.98 -4.85 -6.83
CA TRP A 202 1.49 -5.32 -8.11
C TRP A 202 2.46 -6.48 -7.96
N ARG A 203 2.82 -7.08 -9.09
CA ARG A 203 3.73 -8.23 -9.14
C ARG A 203 5.12 -7.72 -9.50
N VAL A 204 6.08 -8.03 -8.65
CA VAL A 204 7.48 -7.66 -8.80
C VAL A 204 8.25 -8.85 -9.34
N GLN A 205 9.17 -8.60 -10.27
CA GLN A 205 10.09 -9.60 -10.80
C GLN A 205 11.53 -9.22 -10.44
N ASN A 206 12.40 -10.22 -10.33
CA ASN A 206 13.84 -9.98 -10.19
C ASN A 206 14.48 -9.65 -11.55
N ASP A 207 14.04 -8.57 -12.18
CA ASP A 207 14.52 -8.08 -13.48
C ASP A 207 15.37 -6.80 -13.36
N GLY A 208 15.67 -6.38 -12.13
CA GLY A 208 16.40 -5.15 -11.80
C GLY A 208 15.60 -3.86 -12.02
N SER A 209 14.28 -3.95 -12.20
CA SER A 209 13.41 -2.77 -12.30
C SER A 209 12.96 -2.22 -10.93
N GLU A 210 13.03 -3.05 -9.88
CA GLU A 210 12.70 -2.69 -8.51
C GLU A 210 13.83 -3.10 -7.56
N ASP A 211 14.54 -2.12 -7.00
CA ASP A 211 15.60 -2.34 -6.02
C ASP A 211 15.22 -1.77 -4.64
N ASN A 212 15.56 -2.54 -3.59
CA ASN A 212 15.58 -2.22 -2.15
C ASN A 212 14.45 -1.30 -1.64
N TYR A 213 13.27 -1.88 -1.39
CA TYR A 213 12.18 -1.13 -0.78
C TYR A 213 12.41 -0.79 0.68
N ASP A 214 13.17 -1.55 1.45
CA ASP A 214 13.47 -1.18 2.85
C ASP A 214 14.24 0.16 2.93
N GLY A 215 15.21 0.34 2.05
CA GLY A 215 15.97 1.59 1.90
C GLY A 215 15.14 2.71 1.28
N ALA A 216 14.42 2.40 0.18
CA ALA A 216 13.55 3.37 -0.49
C ALA A 216 12.35 3.80 0.37
N TRP A 217 11.92 2.95 1.33
CA TRP A 217 10.80 3.20 2.23
C TRP A 217 11.05 4.41 3.11
N PHE A 218 12.21 4.44 3.77
CA PHE A 218 12.63 5.54 4.63
C PHE A 218 12.76 6.85 3.86
N GLU A 219 13.35 6.79 2.66
CA GLU A 219 13.55 7.97 1.79
C GLU A 219 12.27 8.38 1.04
N ARG A 220 11.19 7.59 1.15
CA ARG A 220 9.90 7.76 0.47
C ARG A 220 9.99 7.79 -1.06
N LEU A 221 11.09 7.27 -1.63
CA LEU A 221 11.32 7.23 -3.07
C LEU A 221 10.32 6.31 -3.80
N TRP A 222 9.77 5.32 -3.08
CA TRP A 222 8.72 4.45 -3.59
C TRP A 222 7.44 5.17 -4.04
N LYS A 223 7.18 6.39 -3.54
CA LYS A 223 5.99 7.16 -3.89
C LYS A 223 5.96 7.55 -5.38
N ASP A 224 7.12 7.64 -6.02
CA ASP A 224 7.20 7.95 -7.44
C ASP A 224 6.56 6.85 -8.29
N ASN A 225 6.63 5.59 -7.86
CA ASN A 225 5.97 4.47 -8.54
C ASN A 225 4.44 4.67 -8.61
N PHE A 226 3.84 5.32 -7.61
CA PHE A 226 2.41 5.65 -7.65
C PHE A 226 2.08 6.76 -8.68
N SER A 227 3.03 7.66 -8.96
CA SER A 227 2.87 8.72 -9.97
C SER A 227 2.84 8.16 -11.40
N TYR A 228 3.50 7.02 -11.62
CA TYR A 228 3.47 6.28 -12.87
C TYR A 228 2.30 5.29 -12.98
N ALA A 229 1.31 5.40 -12.10
CA ALA A 229 0.10 4.59 -12.14
C ALA A 229 0.34 3.08 -11.99
N PHE A 230 1.47 2.67 -11.40
CA PHE A 230 1.74 1.26 -11.18
C PHE A 230 0.68 0.59 -10.30
N GLY A 231 0.42 -0.67 -10.65
CA GLY A 231 -0.38 -1.59 -9.85
C GLY A 231 -1.89 -1.40 -9.89
N GLU A 232 -2.55 -2.47 -9.45
CA GLU A 232 -3.97 -2.53 -9.21
C GLU A 232 -4.33 -1.68 -7.98
N ILE A 233 -5.43 -0.93 -8.08
CA ILE A 233 -5.96 -0.12 -6.98
C ILE A 233 -6.84 -1.01 -6.12
N GLY A 234 -6.69 -0.95 -4.79
CA GLY A 234 -7.51 -1.77 -3.92
C GLY A 234 -8.98 -1.31 -3.87
N PRO A 235 -9.94 -2.22 -3.59
CA PRO A 235 -11.38 -1.95 -3.64
C PRO A 235 -11.84 -0.72 -2.85
N ALA A 236 -11.20 -0.45 -1.71
CA ALA A 236 -11.56 0.66 -0.82
C ALA A 236 -11.27 2.04 -1.44
N TYR A 237 -10.42 2.08 -2.47
CA TYR A 237 -9.97 3.27 -3.22
C TYR A 237 -10.57 3.33 -4.64
N HIS A 238 -11.59 2.52 -4.93
CA HIS A 238 -12.40 2.73 -6.13
C HIS A 238 -13.50 3.77 -5.88
N GLU A 239 -14.15 4.22 -6.96
CA GLU A 239 -15.33 5.06 -6.87
C GLU A 239 -16.43 4.38 -6.04
N GLY A 240 -16.95 5.09 -5.03
CA GLY A 240 -17.89 4.53 -4.04
C GLY A 240 -17.25 3.68 -2.94
N GLY A 241 -15.92 3.50 -2.96
CA GLY A 241 -15.15 2.86 -1.90
C GLY A 241 -15.10 3.72 -0.62
N SER A 242 -14.73 3.08 0.49
CA SER A 242 -14.77 3.72 1.82
C SER A 242 -13.59 4.65 2.13
N ARG A 243 -12.55 4.69 1.27
CA ARG A 243 -11.26 5.36 1.57
C ARG A 243 -10.81 6.31 0.47
N GLY A 244 -11.41 6.20 -0.70
CA GLY A 244 -11.19 7.15 -1.78
C GLY A 244 -11.86 8.51 -1.53
N PRO A 245 -11.35 9.60 -2.13
CA PRO A 245 -12.08 10.85 -2.21
C PRO A 245 -13.40 10.67 -2.97
N SER A 246 -14.26 11.69 -2.91
CA SER A 246 -15.31 11.82 -3.92
C SER A 246 -14.60 12.02 -5.26
N TYR A 247 -14.33 10.92 -5.97
CA TYR A 247 -13.64 10.92 -7.26
C TYR A 247 -14.40 11.70 -8.35
N THR A 248 -15.62 12.11 -8.03
CA THR A 248 -16.47 13.03 -8.79
C THR A 248 -16.11 14.50 -8.54
N LEU A 249 -15.79 15.20 -9.63
CA LEU A 249 -15.94 16.65 -9.78
C LEU A 249 -17.07 16.95 -10.75
#